data_AF-A0A0D0DMA2-F1
#
_entry.id   AF-A0A0D0DMA2-F1
#
_cell.length_a   1.000
_cell.length_b   1.000
_cell.length_c   1.000
_cell.angle_alpha   90.00
_cell.angle_beta   90.00
_cell.angle_gamma   90.00
#
_symmetry.space_group_name_H-M   'P 1'
#
loop_
_entity.id
_entity.type
_entity.pdbx_description
1 polymer ?
#
loop_
_entity_poly.entity_id
_entity_poly.type
_entity_poly.pdbx_seq_one_letter_code
_entity_poly.pdbx_strand_id
1 'polypeptide(L)'
;MVSLEADGVLMERYKLLVDQDLKVTTGISISDPNGSVHHMENLAWFWTMDIPRDAQESDWMSEFYRINWLRAKAVQDRWTEEVELIKSEVWWTVNFFDSKCREWEKLGTQSQERGAAGHGVYAARQAAIYANLRDQCPMKIVPVNNSV
;
A
#
# COMPACT_ATOMS: atom_id res chain seq x y z
N MET A 1 -14.34 -31.88 39.30
CA MET A 1 -14.51 -31.67 37.86
C MET A 1 -15.98 -31.91 37.57
N VAL A 2 -16.75 -30.87 37.24
CA VAL A 2 -18.20 -30.98 37.00
C VAL A 2 -18.39 -31.46 35.57
N SER A 3 -18.93 -32.66 35.37
CA SER A 3 -19.36 -33.13 34.05
C SER A 3 -20.76 -32.57 33.79
N LEU A 4 -20.85 -31.54 32.96
CA LEU A 4 -22.11 -31.15 32.36
C LEU A 4 -22.41 -32.24 31.33
N GLU A 5 -23.40 -33.08 31.60
CA GLU A 5 -23.85 -34.16 30.71
C GLU A 5 -24.47 -33.56 29.43
N ALA A 6 -23.61 -33.04 28.56
CA ALA A 6 -24.01 -32.42 27.30
C ALA A 6 -24.44 -33.49 26.31
N ASP A 7 -25.55 -33.23 25.62
CA ASP A 7 -26.08 -34.09 24.55
C ASP A 7 -25.03 -34.29 23.44
N GLY A 8 -25.06 -35.44 22.77
CA GLY A 8 -24.08 -35.81 21.74
C GLY A 8 -24.00 -34.79 20.60
N VAL A 9 -25.13 -34.14 20.27
CA VAL A 9 -25.22 -33.07 19.28
C VAL A 9 -24.43 -31.82 19.71
N LEU A 10 -24.43 -31.49 21.01
CA LEU A 10 -23.67 -30.36 21.55
C LEU A 10 -22.17 -30.66 21.59
N MET A 11 -21.79 -31.91 21.87
CA MET A 11 -20.39 -32.34 21.90
C MET A 11 -19.75 -32.43 20.51
N GLU A 12 -20.53 -32.70 19.47
CA GLU A 12 -20.07 -32.64 18.07
C GLU A 12 -19.84 -31.19 17.62
N ARG A 13 -20.68 -30.27 18.09
CA ARG A 13 -20.62 -28.84 17.74
C ARG A 13 -19.60 -28.05 18.55
N TYR A 14 -19.57 -28.23 19.87
CA TYR A 14 -18.69 -27.51 20.79
C TYR A 14 -17.58 -28.45 21.27
N LYS A 15 -16.42 -28.39 20.61
CA LYS A 15 -15.26 -29.20 21.00
C LYS A 15 -14.64 -28.64 22.29
N LEU A 16 -13.86 -29.46 22.98
CA LEU A 16 -13.14 -29.00 24.18
C LEU A 16 -12.08 -27.97 23.78
N LEU A 17 -12.11 -26.80 24.41
CA LEU A 17 -11.13 -25.74 24.19
C LEU A 17 -9.82 -26.08 24.91
N VAL A 18 -8.75 -26.33 24.15
CA VAL A 18 -7.42 -26.59 24.70
C VAL A 18 -6.47 -25.41 24.45
N ASP A 19 -5.41 -25.28 25.23
CA ASP A 19 -4.43 -24.18 25.11
C ASP A 19 -3.80 -24.05 23.72
N GLN A 20 -3.80 -25.13 22.92
CA GLN A 20 -3.32 -25.10 21.54
C GLN A 20 -4.26 -24.33 20.61
N ASP A 21 -5.57 -24.36 20.87
CA ASP A 21 -6.58 -23.61 20.12
C ASP A 21 -6.50 -22.10 20.36
N LEU A 22 -5.89 -21.68 21.47
CA LEU A 22 -5.69 -20.27 21.83
C LEU A 22 -4.45 -19.65 21.18
N LYS A 23 -3.65 -20.45 20.46
CA LYS A 23 -2.47 -19.96 19.74
C LYS A 23 -2.90 -19.32 18.43
N VAL A 24 -3.18 -18.02 18.47
CA VAL A 24 -3.41 -17.22 17.27
C VAL A 24 -2.10 -17.14 16.48
N THR A 25 -2.04 -17.78 15.31
CA THR A 25 -0.93 -17.60 14.38
C THR A 25 -1.12 -16.27 13.64
N THR A 26 -0.77 -15.17 14.31
CA THR A 26 -0.93 -13.79 13.83
C THR A 26 -0.27 -13.54 12.45
N GLY A 27 0.72 -14.36 12.08
CA GLY A 27 1.40 -14.27 10.78
C GLY A 27 0.59 -14.74 9.57
N ILE A 28 -0.51 -15.49 9.76
CA ILE A 28 -1.33 -16.01 8.65
C ILE A 28 -2.63 -15.19 8.46
N SER A 29 -3.11 -14.49 9.50
CA SER A 29 -4.37 -13.72 9.41
C SER A 29 -4.18 -12.22 9.13
N ILE A 30 -2.96 -11.67 9.24
CA ILE A 30 -2.70 -10.22 9.11
C ILE A 30 -1.76 -9.90 7.93
N SER A 31 -0.95 -10.85 7.46
CA SER A 31 0.21 -10.54 6.64
C SER A 31 0.00 -10.55 5.13
N ASP A 32 -1.12 -11.06 4.59
CA ASP A 32 -1.31 -11.12 3.14
C ASP A 32 -2.78 -10.93 2.71
N PRO A 33 -3.19 -9.72 2.29
CA PRO A 33 -4.59 -9.43 1.92
C PRO A 33 -5.02 -10.03 0.58
N ASN A 34 -4.12 -10.69 -0.15
CA ASN A 34 -4.38 -11.32 -1.45
C ASN A 34 -4.40 -12.86 -1.41
N GLY A 35 -4.26 -13.47 -0.22
CA GLY A 35 -4.26 -14.92 -0.02
C GLY A 35 -5.67 -15.53 -0.09
N SER A 36 -5.79 -16.63 -0.84
CA SER A 36 -7.02 -17.41 -1.03
C SER A 36 -7.62 -17.96 0.28
N VAL A 37 -8.89 -18.40 0.19
CA VAL A 37 -9.80 -19.08 1.16
C VAL A 37 -9.16 -20.12 2.11
N HIS A 38 -7.92 -20.54 1.88
CA HIS A 38 -7.12 -21.42 2.74
C HIS A 38 -6.80 -20.87 4.14
N HIS A 39 -7.09 -19.59 4.43
CA HIS A 39 -6.92 -19.01 5.77
C HIS A 39 -7.73 -19.71 6.88
N MET A 40 -8.75 -20.50 6.54
CA MET A 40 -9.58 -21.19 7.53
C MET A 40 -9.00 -22.52 8.03
N GLU A 41 -8.02 -23.10 7.33
CA GLU A 41 -7.48 -24.44 7.65
C GLU A 41 -6.71 -24.49 8.97
N ASN A 42 -6.14 -23.35 9.40
CA ASN A 42 -5.34 -23.21 10.62
C ASN A 42 -6.05 -22.45 11.74
N LEU A 43 -7.32 -22.09 11.56
CA LEU A 43 -8.10 -21.45 12.60
C LEU A 43 -8.59 -22.51 13.61
N ALA A 44 -8.64 -22.13 14.88
CA ALA A 44 -9.23 -22.98 15.90
C ALA A 44 -10.68 -23.34 15.56
N TRP A 45 -11.14 -24.50 16.01
CA TRP A 45 -12.43 -25.07 15.61
C TRP A 45 -13.62 -24.15 15.87
N PHE A 46 -13.52 -23.26 16.87
CA PHE A 46 -14.56 -22.29 17.23
C PHE A 46 -14.67 -21.11 16.23
N TRP A 47 -13.65 -20.87 15.42
CA TRP A 47 -13.67 -19.93 14.29
C TRP A 47 -14.13 -20.57 12.97
N THR A 48 -14.10 -21.91 12.88
CA THR A 48 -14.58 -22.70 11.73
C THR A 48 -15.96 -23.33 11.98
N MET A 49 -16.72 -22.87 12.98
CA MET A 49 -18.10 -23.33 13.18
C MET A 49 -18.91 -23.10 11.91
N ASP A 50 -19.81 -24.04 11.57
CA ASP A 50 -20.56 -24.06 10.30
C ASP A 50 -21.52 -22.86 10.18
N ILE A 51 -20.96 -21.76 9.66
CA ILE A 51 -21.51 -20.40 9.63
C ILE A 51 -22.90 -20.32 8.97
N PRO A 52 -23.26 -21.07 7.90
CA PRO A 52 -24.60 -21.00 7.31
C PRO A 52 -25.72 -21.40 8.28
N ARG A 53 -25.46 -22.28 9.24
CA ARG A 53 -26.44 -22.71 10.25
C ARG A 53 -26.65 -21.64 11.34
N ASP A 54 -25.66 -20.79 11.57
CA ASP A 54 -25.61 -19.78 12.65
C ASP A 54 -25.76 -18.33 12.14
N ALA A 55 -25.57 -18.09 10.84
CA ALA A 55 -25.76 -16.81 10.16
C ALA A 55 -27.23 -16.43 10.02
N GLN A 56 -28.16 -17.39 10.16
CA GLN A 56 -29.59 -17.09 10.31
C GLN A 56 -29.88 -16.31 11.60
N GLU A 57 -28.99 -16.37 12.61
CA GLU A 57 -29.27 -15.85 13.96
C GLU A 57 -28.37 -14.68 14.39
N SER A 58 -27.28 -14.35 13.67
CA SER A 58 -26.32 -13.38 14.19
C SER A 58 -25.66 -12.43 13.16
N ASP A 59 -25.89 -11.12 13.35
CA ASP A 59 -25.48 -9.98 12.50
C ASP A 59 -23.99 -9.60 12.61
N TRP A 60 -23.21 -10.28 13.46
CA TRP A 60 -21.81 -9.92 13.69
C TRP A 60 -20.88 -10.44 12.59
N MET A 61 -21.19 -11.58 11.97
CA MET A 61 -20.38 -12.14 10.87
C MET A 61 -20.49 -11.31 9.60
N SER A 62 -21.68 -10.83 9.25
CA SER A 62 -21.91 -9.86 8.17
C SER A 62 -21.09 -8.60 8.38
N GLU A 63 -21.10 -8.07 9.61
CA GLU A 63 -20.33 -6.87 9.95
C GLU A 63 -18.81 -7.13 9.91
N PHE A 64 -18.33 -8.30 10.36
CA PHE A 64 -16.93 -8.69 10.24
C PHE A 64 -16.45 -8.72 8.77
N TYR A 65 -17.20 -9.36 7.88
CA TYR A 65 -16.87 -9.39 6.46
C TYR A 65 -16.94 -7.99 5.82
N ARG A 66 -17.93 -7.18 6.19
CA ARG A 66 -18.05 -5.79 5.72
C ARG A 66 -16.85 -4.95 6.13
N ILE A 67 -16.41 -5.05 7.39
CA ILE A 67 -15.23 -4.32 7.90
C ILE A 67 -13.97 -4.75 7.14
N ASN A 68 -13.78 -6.05 6.92
CA ASN A 68 -12.62 -6.55 6.17
C ASN A 68 -12.63 -6.06 4.72
N TRP A 69 -13.80 -6.07 4.06
CA TRP A 69 -13.96 -5.50 2.72
C TRP A 69 -13.65 -4.00 2.70
N LEU A 70 -14.16 -3.23 3.66
CA LEU A 70 -13.89 -1.79 3.75
C LEU A 70 -12.40 -1.49 3.95
N ARG A 71 -11.70 -2.30 4.75
CA ARG A 71 -10.24 -2.18 4.93
C ARG A 71 -9.49 -2.49 3.64
N ALA A 72 -9.82 -3.58 2.96
CA ALA A 72 -9.21 -3.95 1.69
C ALA A 72 -9.45 -2.86 0.62
N LYS A 73 -10.67 -2.34 0.55
CA LYS A 73 -11.02 -1.21 -0.33
C LYS A 73 -10.20 0.03 0.00
N ALA A 74 -10.08 0.40 1.28
CA ALA A 74 -9.30 1.57 1.68
C ALA A 74 -7.81 1.45 1.34
N VAL A 75 -7.24 0.23 1.38
CA VAL A 75 -5.87 -0.03 0.92
C VAL A 75 -5.76 0.13 -0.60
N GLN A 76 -6.71 -0.43 -1.36
CA GLN A 76 -6.77 -0.27 -2.81
C GLN A 76 -6.89 1.20 -3.22
N ASP A 77 -7.79 1.95 -2.59
CA ASP A 77 -8.02 3.37 -2.85
C ASP A 77 -6.72 4.16 -2.57
N ARG A 78 -6.04 3.87 -1.44
CA ARG A 78 -4.75 4.50 -1.11
C ARG A 78 -3.67 4.21 -2.14
N TRP A 79 -3.51 2.95 -2.57
CA TRP A 79 -2.52 2.62 -3.60
C TRP A 79 -2.83 3.33 -4.93
N THR A 80 -4.11 3.48 -5.26
CA THR A 80 -4.54 4.22 -6.44
C THR A 80 -4.15 5.70 -6.33
N GLU A 81 -4.36 6.32 -5.17
CA GLU A 81 -3.93 7.69 -4.89
C GLU A 81 -2.40 7.84 -4.93
N GLU A 82 -1.65 6.92 -4.32
CA GLU A 82 -0.18 6.93 -4.29
C GLU A 82 0.42 6.86 -5.70
N VAL A 83 -0.15 6.02 -6.59
CA VAL A 83 0.28 5.97 -7.99
C VAL A 83 0.10 7.32 -8.68
N GLU A 84 -1.01 8.02 -8.42
CA GLU A 84 -1.27 9.33 -9.02
C GLU A 84 -0.39 10.45 -8.43
N LEU A 85 -0.12 10.38 -7.13
CA LEU A 85 0.84 11.26 -6.46
C LEU A 85 2.24 11.11 -7.04
N ILE A 86 2.73 9.87 -7.21
CA ILE A 86 4.07 9.62 -7.77
C ILE A 86 4.19 10.19 -9.19
N LYS A 87 3.18 10.02 -10.05
CA LYS A 87 3.16 10.64 -11.38
C LYS A 87 3.26 12.16 -11.30
N SER A 88 2.50 12.76 -10.39
CA SER A 88 2.49 14.21 -10.17
C SER A 88 3.84 14.71 -9.64
N GLU A 89 4.46 13.99 -8.71
CA GLU A 89 5.79 14.31 -8.16
C GLU A 89 6.89 14.23 -9.22
N VAL A 90 6.87 13.23 -10.10
CA VAL A 90 7.81 13.15 -11.24
C VAL A 90 7.64 14.37 -12.14
N TRP A 91 6.41 14.74 -12.45
CA TRP A 91 6.12 15.91 -13.29
C TRP A 91 6.57 17.23 -12.63
N TRP A 92 6.29 17.40 -11.33
CA TRP A 92 6.78 18.57 -10.58
C TRP A 92 8.30 18.63 -10.49
N THR A 93 8.97 17.48 -10.36
CA THR A 93 10.44 17.40 -10.33
C THR A 93 11.04 17.88 -11.66
N VAL A 94 10.49 17.41 -12.79
CA VAL A 94 10.91 17.86 -14.14
C VAL A 94 10.72 19.38 -14.29
N ASN A 95 9.55 19.89 -13.89
CA ASN A 95 9.27 21.33 -13.95
C ASN A 95 10.18 22.16 -13.04
N PHE A 96 10.52 21.62 -11.86
CA PHE A 96 11.45 22.26 -10.95
C PHE A 96 12.84 22.39 -11.59
N PHE A 97 13.37 21.31 -12.18
CA PHE A 97 14.66 21.37 -12.88
C PHE A 97 14.64 22.33 -14.06
N ASP A 98 13.56 22.35 -14.85
CA ASP A 98 13.42 23.30 -15.96
C ASP A 98 13.41 24.76 -15.45
N SER A 99 12.68 25.02 -14.36
CA SER A 99 12.64 26.33 -13.72
C SER A 99 14.02 26.77 -13.22
N LYS A 100 14.76 25.87 -12.53
CA LYS A 100 16.13 26.13 -12.07
C LYS A 100 17.08 26.38 -13.24
N CYS A 101 16.96 25.63 -14.33
CA CYS A 101 17.77 25.85 -15.54
C CYS A 101 17.59 27.27 -16.07
N ARG A 102 16.34 27.70 -16.27
CA ARG A 102 16.00 29.05 -16.77
C ARG A 102 16.45 30.16 -15.82
N GLU A 103 16.36 29.92 -14.50
CA GLU A 103 16.85 30.86 -13.50
C GLU A 103 18.36 31.08 -13.63
N TRP A 104 19.14 30.01 -13.77
CA TRP A 104 20.58 30.10 -13.97
C TRP A 104 20.97 30.74 -15.31
N GLU A 105 20.25 30.45 -16.39
CA GLU A 105 20.45 31.12 -17.68
C GLU A 105 20.26 32.63 -17.56
N LYS A 106 19.19 33.06 -16.88
CA LYS A 106 18.91 34.47 -16.61
C LYS A 106 20.00 35.14 -15.76
N LEU A 107 20.51 34.45 -14.74
CA LEU A 107 21.63 34.96 -13.94
C LEU A 107 22.91 35.06 -14.77
N GLY A 108 23.12 34.13 -15.70
CA GLY A 108 24.23 34.14 -16.64
C GLY A 108 24.21 35.35 -17.56
N THR A 109 23.06 35.64 -18.18
CA THR A 109 22.90 36.81 -19.07
C THR A 109 23.13 38.13 -18.31
N GLN A 110 22.54 38.27 -17.12
CA GLN A 110 22.75 39.46 -16.27
C GLN A 110 24.21 39.63 -15.84
N SER A 111 24.92 38.54 -15.57
CA SER A 111 26.33 38.59 -15.20
C SER A 111 27.22 39.02 -16.37
N GLN A 112 26.88 38.56 -17.58
CA GLN A 112 27.57 38.96 -18.81
C GLN A 112 27.37 40.44 -19.12
N GLU A 113 26.15 40.97 -18.96
CA GLU A 113 25.84 42.39 -19.10
C GLU A 113 26.64 43.27 -18.12
N ARG A 114 26.93 42.76 -16.92
CA ARG A 114 27.72 43.44 -15.88
C ARG A 114 29.24 43.27 -16.06
N GLY A 115 29.69 42.62 -17.13
CA GLY A 115 31.11 42.35 -17.38
C GLY A 115 31.74 41.29 -16.47
N ALA A 116 30.94 40.56 -15.71
CA ALA A 116 31.39 39.54 -14.76
C ALA A 116 31.47 38.16 -15.44
N ALA A 117 32.35 38.02 -16.44
CA ALA A 117 32.43 36.85 -17.32
C ALA A 117 32.54 35.50 -16.57
N GLY A 118 33.30 35.44 -15.46
CA GLY A 118 33.42 34.23 -14.65
C GLY A 118 32.11 33.75 -14.03
N HIS A 119 31.25 34.68 -13.59
CA HIS A 119 29.92 34.35 -13.06
C HIS A 119 29.00 33.83 -14.17
N GLY A 120 29.10 34.40 -15.38
CA GLY A 120 28.37 33.92 -16.55
C GLY A 120 28.70 32.46 -16.89
N VAL A 121 29.99 32.11 -16.90
CA VAL A 121 30.45 30.73 -17.16
C VAL A 121 29.95 29.76 -16.08
N TYR A 122 30.01 30.15 -14.81
CA TYR A 122 29.50 29.31 -13.72
C TYR A 122 27.98 29.10 -13.82
N ALA A 123 27.22 30.16 -14.09
CA ALA A 123 25.79 30.09 -14.27
C ALA A 123 25.40 29.17 -15.46
N ALA A 124 26.11 29.27 -16.58
CA ALA A 124 25.94 28.37 -17.72
C ALA A 124 26.20 26.90 -17.36
N ARG A 125 27.25 26.63 -16.54
CA ARG A 125 27.51 25.28 -16.02
C ARG A 125 26.35 24.78 -15.14
N GLN A 126 25.80 25.61 -14.27
CA GLN A 126 24.68 25.23 -13.42
C GLN A 126 23.42 24.94 -14.24
N ALA A 127 23.10 25.78 -15.23
CA ALA A 127 22.00 25.54 -16.16
C ALA A 127 22.14 24.17 -16.86
N ALA A 128 23.34 23.85 -17.36
CA ALA A 128 23.61 22.57 -18.00
C ALA A 128 23.43 21.36 -17.06
N ILE A 129 23.77 21.49 -15.77
CA ILE A 129 23.54 20.43 -14.78
C ILE A 129 22.03 20.18 -14.61
N TYR A 130 21.23 21.23 -14.44
CA TYR A 130 19.78 21.08 -14.28
C TYR A 130 19.10 20.57 -15.55
N ALA A 131 19.57 20.95 -16.74
CA ALA A 131 19.11 20.39 -18.00
C ALA A 131 19.38 18.88 -18.08
N ASN A 132 20.58 18.45 -17.67
CA ASN A 132 20.93 17.03 -17.65
C ASN A 132 20.07 16.24 -16.63
N LEU A 133 19.85 16.78 -15.43
CA LEU A 133 18.96 16.17 -14.44
C LEU A 133 17.53 16.02 -14.96
N ARG A 134 17.02 17.01 -15.69
CA ARG A 134 15.72 16.95 -16.36
C ARG A 134 15.67 15.83 -17.39
N ASP A 135 16.71 15.68 -18.21
CA ASP A 135 16.76 14.67 -19.27
C ASP A 135 16.88 13.23 -18.71
N GLN A 136 17.46 13.07 -17.52
CA GLN A 136 17.53 11.78 -16.82
C GLN A 136 16.19 11.36 -16.19
N CYS A 137 15.23 12.28 -16.02
CA CYS A 137 13.93 11.94 -15.46
C CYS A 137 13.11 11.10 -16.45
N PRO A 138 12.59 9.93 -16.03
CA PRO A 138 11.76 9.10 -16.91
C PRO A 138 10.41 9.79 -17.17
N MET A 139 10.25 10.36 -18.37
CA MET A 139 8.98 10.96 -18.83
C MET A 139 7.84 9.94 -18.99
N LYS A 140 8.17 8.64 -18.99
CA LYS A 140 7.20 7.54 -19.02
C LYS A 140 7.48 6.62 -17.84
N ILE A 141 6.61 6.66 -16.84
CA ILE A 141 6.49 5.57 -15.89
C ILE A 141 5.83 4.43 -16.67
N VAL A 142 6.63 3.50 -17.17
CA VAL A 142 6.11 2.30 -17.83
C VAL A 142 5.29 1.56 -16.77
N PRO A 143 4.02 1.21 -17.03
CA PRO A 143 3.29 0.35 -16.11
C PRO A 143 4.10 -0.93 -15.96
N VAL A 144 4.41 -1.33 -14.73
CA VAL A 144 4.95 -2.65 -14.47
C VAL A 144 3.90 -3.62 -15.01
N ASN A 145 4.19 -4.25 -16.15
CA ASN A 145 3.33 -5.26 -16.72
C ASN A 145 3.22 -6.37 -15.68
N ASN A 146 2.05 -6.48 -15.05
CA ASN A 146 1.72 -7.59 -14.18
C ASN A 146 1.51 -8.81 -15.08
N SER A 147 2.60 -9.46 -15.46
CA SER A 147 2.59 -10.84 -15.95
C SER A 147 2.55 -11.77 -14.75
N VAL A 148 1.33 -12.09 -14.31
CA VAL A 148 0.99 -13.31 -13.57
C VAL A 148 -0.34 -13.81 -14.10
#